data_AF-A0A8K9UL20-F1
#
_entry.id   AF-A0A8K9UL20-F1
#
_cell.length_a   1.000
_cell.length_b   1.000
_cell.length_c   1.000
_cell.angle_alpha   90.00
_cell.angle_beta   90.00
_cell.angle_gamma   90.00
#
_symmetry.space_group_name_H-M   'P 1'
#
loop_
_entity.id
_entity.type
_entity.pdbx_description
1 polymer ?
#
loop_
_entity_poly.entity_id
_entity_poly.type
_entity_poly.pdbx_seq_one_letter_code
_entity_poly.pdbx_strand_id
1 'polypeptide(L)'
;MLNVLLIIFHCLLTDRVDRSSPKIRMQNDAGEFVDLYVPRKCSASNRIIGAKDHASIQINIAEVDKVTGRFTGQFKTYAICGAIRRMGEADDSLLRLAKTDSIVSK
;
A
#
# COMPACT_ATOMS: atom_id res chain seq x y z
N MET A 1 -26.60 13.38 -0.39
CA MET A 1 -25.41 13.94 0.29
C MET A 1 -24.98 13.19 1.57
N LEU A 2 -25.60 12.05 1.93
CA LEU A 2 -25.21 11.29 3.14
C LEU A 2 -24.26 10.09 2.89
N ASN A 3 -23.99 9.69 1.64
CA ASN A 3 -23.20 8.48 1.34
C ASN A 3 -21.71 8.72 1.01
N VAL A 4 -21.23 9.97 1.02
CA VAL A 4 -19.82 10.27 0.73
C VAL A 4 -18.97 10.24 2.00
N LEU A 5 -19.56 10.52 3.17
CA LEU A 5 -18.82 10.59 4.44
C LEU A 5 -18.55 9.20 5.07
N LEU A 6 -19.38 8.19 4.76
CA LEU A 6 -19.20 6.84 5.32
C LEU A 6 -18.08 6.03 4.64
N ILE A 7 -17.72 6.36 3.39
CA ILE A 7 -16.66 5.66 2.64
C ILE A 7 -15.27 6.00 3.20
N ILE A 8 -15.08 7.21 3.73
CA ILE A 8 -13.80 7.60 4.34
C ILE A 8 -13.60 6.90 5.70
N PHE A 9 -14.66 6.69 6.49
CA PHE A 9 -14.56 6.08 7.82
C PHE A 9 -14.42 4.54 7.79
N HIS A 10 -14.94 3.87 6.76
CA HIS A 10 -14.81 2.41 6.61
C HIS A 10 -13.51 1.99 5.88
N CYS A 11 -12.74 2.94 5.34
CA CYS A 11 -11.50 2.68 4.59
C CYS A 11 -10.27 2.46 5.50
N LEU A 12 -10.37 2.73 6.81
CA LEU A 12 -9.30 2.52 7.80
C LEU A 12 -9.14 1.05 8.24
N LEU A 13 -9.98 0.13 7.76
CA LEU A 13 -9.94 -1.31 8.13
C LEU A 13 -9.64 -2.25 6.95
N THR A 14 -9.40 -1.72 5.75
CA THR A 14 -8.91 -2.52 4.62
C THR A 14 -7.42 -2.31 4.38
N ASP A 15 -6.60 -2.56 5.42
CA ASP A 15 -5.20 -2.93 5.21
C ASP A 15 -5.18 -4.35 4.65
N ARG A 16 -5.53 -4.48 3.36
CA ARG A 16 -5.27 -5.68 2.56
C ARG A 16 -3.76 -5.78 2.38
N VAL A 17 -3.15 -6.40 3.39
CA VAL A 17 -1.86 -7.10 3.39
C VAL A 17 -1.36 -7.35 1.97
N ASP A 18 -0.29 -6.64 1.59
CA ASP A 18 0.47 -6.95 0.40
C ASP A 18 0.95 -8.42 0.53
N ARG A 19 0.44 -9.28 -0.35
CA ARG A 19 0.64 -10.73 -0.33
C ARG A 19 2.03 -11.07 -0.86
N SER A 20 3.04 -10.82 -0.04
CA SER A 20 4.22 -11.67 0.02
C SER A 20 4.68 -11.72 1.46
N SER A 21 4.23 -12.74 2.18
CA SER A 21 4.69 -13.02 3.55
C SER A 21 6.21 -13.03 3.56
N PRO A 22 6.90 -12.03 4.15
CA PRO A 22 8.30 -12.22 4.44
C PRO A 22 8.34 -13.20 5.61
N LYS A 23 8.88 -14.38 5.36
CA LYS A 23 9.34 -15.32 6.37
C LYS A 23 10.57 -14.74 7.08
N ILE A 24 10.43 -13.53 7.64
CA ILE A 24 11.48 -12.82 8.36
C ILE A 24 10.78 -12.26 9.60
N ARG A 25 10.75 -13.07 10.65
CA ARG A 25 10.26 -12.70 11.97
C ARG A 25 11.36 -13.07 12.95
N MET A 26 11.70 -12.15 13.85
CA MET A 26 12.57 -12.50 14.96
C MET A 26 11.78 -13.49 15.83
N GLN A 27 12.31 -14.70 15.96
CA GLN A 27 11.72 -15.77 16.77
C GLN A 27 12.70 -16.06 17.89
N ASN A 28 12.18 -16.27 19.11
CA ASN A 28 13.00 -16.83 20.18
C ASN A 28 13.25 -18.33 19.91
N ASP A 29 14.10 -18.97 20.71
CA ASP A 29 14.41 -20.40 20.57
C ASP A 29 13.18 -21.31 20.77
N ALA A 30 12.12 -20.80 21.42
CA ALA A 30 10.83 -21.47 21.59
C ALA A 30 9.85 -21.25 20.40
N GLY A 31 10.25 -20.49 19.38
CA GLY A 31 9.45 -20.21 18.19
C GLY A 31 8.37 -19.13 18.36
N GLU A 32 8.35 -18.45 19.51
CA GLU A 32 7.40 -17.39 19.81
C GLU A 32 7.82 -16.06 19.17
N PHE A 33 6.81 -15.26 18.83
CA PHE A 33 6.98 -13.97 18.18
C PHE A 33 7.22 -12.88 19.24
N VAL A 34 8.37 -12.20 19.14
CA VAL A 34 8.81 -11.18 20.11
C VAL A 34 8.62 -9.74 19.63
N ASP A 35 8.20 -9.52 18.38
CA ASP A 35 8.00 -8.17 17.84
C ASP A 35 6.63 -7.59 18.22
N LEU A 36 6.57 -6.28 18.49
CA LEU A 36 5.33 -5.57 18.81
C LEU A 36 4.39 -5.43 17.60
N TYR A 37 4.94 -5.24 16.39
CA TYR A 37 4.19 -5.17 15.14
C TYR A 37 5.13 -5.38 13.95
N VAL A 38 4.59 -5.82 12.82
CA VAL A 38 5.32 -5.88 11.55
C VAL A 38 5.02 -4.61 10.76
N PRO A 39 6.02 -3.73 10.52
CA PRO A 39 5.79 -2.49 9.79
C PRO A 39 5.54 -2.72 8.30
N ARG A 40 4.86 -1.77 7.66
CA ARG A 40 4.67 -1.77 6.20
C ARG A 40 5.99 -1.43 5.49
N LYS A 41 6.17 -1.97 4.29
CA LYS A 41 7.29 -1.65 3.41
C LYS A 41 6.81 -0.73 2.28
N CYS A 42 7.66 0.21 1.89
CA CYS A 42 7.43 1.04 0.71
C CYS A 42 7.52 0.19 -0.56
N SER A 43 6.50 0.25 -1.42
CA SER A 43 6.46 -0.51 -2.70
C SER A 43 7.54 -0.05 -3.68
N ALA A 44 7.98 1.21 -3.59
CA ALA A 44 8.99 1.77 -4.49
C ALA A 44 10.42 1.40 -4.08
N SER A 45 10.76 1.56 -2.80
CA SER A 45 12.13 1.49 -2.28
C SER A 45 12.39 0.33 -1.32
N ASN A 46 11.37 -0.46 -0.97
CA ASN A 46 11.42 -1.51 0.05
C ASN A 46 11.86 -1.03 1.44
N ARG A 47 11.90 0.29 1.67
CA ARG A 47 12.20 0.87 2.97
C ARG A 47 11.04 0.63 3.94
N ILE A 48 11.38 0.33 5.19
CA ILE A 48 10.42 0.20 6.29
C ILE A 48 9.78 1.57 6.57
N ILE A 49 8.46 1.60 6.64
CA ILE A 49 7.68 2.78 7.02
C ILE A 49 7.54 2.78 8.54
N GLY A 50 8.24 3.71 9.20
CA GLY A 50 8.18 3.87 10.65
C GLY A 50 6.93 4.63 11.09
N ALA A 51 6.52 4.45 12.36
CA ALA A 51 5.33 5.11 12.92
C ALA A 51 5.41 6.66 12.92
N LYS A 52 6.62 7.22 12.94
CA LYS A 52 6.86 8.68 12.89
C LYS A 52 6.79 9.27 11.48
N ASP A 53 6.71 8.45 10.44
CA ASP A 53 6.68 8.93 9.05
C ASP A 53 5.27 9.36 8.64
N HIS A 54 4.87 10.57 9.04
CA HIS A 54 3.58 11.17 8.67
C HIS A 54 3.50 11.60 7.21
N ALA A 55 4.63 11.62 6.51
CA ALA A 55 4.65 11.84 5.07
C ALA A 55 4.46 10.53 4.29
N SER A 56 4.40 9.36 4.93
CA SER A 56 4.02 8.13 4.25
C SER A 56 2.55 8.15 3.86
N ILE A 57 2.24 7.58 2.69
CA ILE A 57 0.86 7.47 2.19
C ILE A 57 0.60 6.08 1.65
N GLN A 58 -0.67 5.73 1.62
CA GLN A 58 -1.18 4.52 0.98
C GLN A 58 -2.18 4.95 -0.09
N ILE A 59 -1.93 4.52 -1.32
CA ILE A 59 -2.74 4.83 -2.47
C ILE A 59 -3.45 3.56 -2.89
N ASN A 60 -4.78 3.57 -2.87
CA ASN A 60 -5.60 2.47 -3.34
C ASN A 60 -6.13 2.80 -4.73
N ILE A 61 -5.61 2.11 -5.75
CA ILE A 61 -6.08 2.21 -7.13
C ILE A 61 -7.17 1.19 -7.34
N ALA A 62 -8.37 1.66 -7.64
CA ALA A 62 -9.54 0.85 -7.93
C ALA A 62 -9.38 0.11 -9.26
N GLU A 63 -9.59 -1.20 -9.27
CA GLU A 63 -9.72 -1.95 -10.52
C GLU A 63 -11.12 -1.75 -11.10
N VAL A 64 -11.18 -1.53 -12.41
CA VAL A 64 -12.42 -1.28 -13.14
C VAL A 64 -12.60 -2.32 -14.23
N ASP A 65 -13.83 -2.79 -14.38
CA ASP A 65 -14.19 -3.68 -15.48
C ASP A 65 -14.17 -2.93 -16.81
N LYS A 66 -13.58 -3.54 -17.83
CA LYS A 66 -13.34 -2.92 -19.14
C LYS A 66 -14.64 -2.66 -19.92
N VAL A 67 -15.69 -3.44 -19.67
CA VAL A 67 -16.93 -3.37 -20.43
C VAL A 67 -17.93 -2.42 -19.77
N THR A 68 -18.10 -2.53 -18.46
CA THR A 68 -19.09 -1.73 -17.73
C THR A 68 -18.53 -0.43 -17.15
N GLY A 69 -17.20 -0.27 -17.11
CA GLY A 69 -16.53 0.87 -16.47
C GLY A 69 -16.80 0.96 -14.97
N ARG A 70 -17.37 -0.10 -14.38
CA ARG A 70 -17.77 -0.12 -12.98
C ARG A 70 -16.64 -0.66 -12.12
N PHE A 71 -16.62 -0.16 -10.90
CA PHE A 71 -15.70 -0.61 -9.86
C PHE A 71 -15.99 -2.07 -9.49
N THR A 72 -14.98 -2.94 -9.56
CA THR A 72 -15.11 -4.39 -9.32
C THR A 72 -14.93 -4.81 -7.86
N GLY A 73 -14.72 -3.86 -6.94
CA GLY A 73 -14.51 -4.17 -5.52
C GLY A 73 -13.05 -4.49 -5.17
N GLN A 74 -12.16 -4.60 -6.16
CA GLN A 74 -10.75 -4.89 -5.95
C GLN A 74 -9.90 -3.62 -6.06
N PHE A 75 -8.87 -3.54 -5.22
CA PHE A 75 -7.94 -2.43 -5.20
C PHE A 75 -6.51 -2.94 -5.28
N LYS A 76 -5.68 -2.27 -6.09
CA LYS A 76 -4.23 -2.35 -6.00
C LYS A 76 -3.72 -1.26 -5.07
N THR A 77 -3.08 -1.68 -3.99
CA THR A 77 -2.60 -0.78 -2.94
C THR A 77 -1.11 -0.55 -3.07
N TYR A 78 -0.69 0.71 -3.13
CA TYR A 78 0.72 1.11 -3.12
C TYR A 78 1.04 1.89 -1.85
N ALA A 79 2.13 1.52 -1.19
CA ALA A 79 2.64 2.24 -0.04
C ALA A 79 3.89 3.04 -0.43
N ILE A 80 3.85 4.36 -0.24
CA ILE A 80 4.98 5.25 -0.53
C ILE A 80 5.48 5.87 0.77
N CYS A 81 6.80 5.80 1.01
CA CYS A 81 7.42 6.41 2.18
C CYS A 81 7.63 7.92 1.99
N GLY A 82 7.69 8.65 3.11
CA GLY A 82 7.84 10.09 3.11
C GLY A 82 9.16 10.58 2.53
N ALA A 83 10.21 9.75 2.55
CA ALA A 83 11.51 10.09 1.96
C ALA A 83 11.42 10.29 0.43
N ILE A 84 10.72 9.40 -0.28
CA ILE A 84 10.54 9.48 -1.74
C ILE A 84 9.71 10.73 -2.10
N ARG A 85 8.67 11.03 -1.30
CA ARG A 85 7.87 12.25 -1.49
C ARG A 85 8.65 13.53 -1.24
N ARG A 86 9.59 13.54 -0.30
CA ARG A 86 10.45 14.70 -0.04
C ARG A 86 11.39 15.01 -1.21
N MET A 87 11.85 14.00 -1.92
CA MET A 87 12.73 14.15 -3.08
C MET A 87 11.98 14.46 -4.39
N GLY A 88 10.65 14.36 -4.41
CA GLY A 88 9.84 14.54 -5.62
C GLY A 88 9.75 13.27 -6.50
N GLU A 89 10.42 12.19 -6.12
CA GLU A 89 10.50 10.92 -6.86
C GLU A 89 9.25 10.03 -6.70
N ALA A 90 8.19 10.55 -6.06
CA ALA A 90 6.98 9.78 -5.79
C ALA A 90 6.19 9.47 -7.05
N ASP A 91 6.15 10.40 -8.00
CA ASP A 91 5.41 10.24 -9.25
C ASP A 91 6.09 9.22 -10.18
N ASP A 92 7.41 9.37 -10.41
CA ASP A 92 8.17 8.43 -11.25
C ASP A 92 8.11 6.99 -10.70
N SER A 93 8.27 6.86 -9.38
CA SER A 93 8.15 5.56 -8.71
C SER A 93 6.78 4.93 -8.90
N LEU A 94 5.70 5.72 -8.80
CA LEU A 94 4.34 5.24 -8.98
C LEU A 94 4.08 4.85 -10.44
N LEU A 95 4.55 5.65 -11.40
CA LEU A 95 4.45 5.34 -12.82
C LEU A 95 5.17 4.02 -13.17
N ARG A 96 6.37 3.80 -12.62
CA ARG A 96 7.11 2.56 -12.81
C ARG A 96 6.36 1.34 -12.24
N LEU A 97 5.77 1.49 -11.05
CA LEU A 97 4.96 0.44 -10.43
C LEU A 97 3.70 0.16 -11.27
N ALA A 98 2.97 1.20 -11.67
CA ALA A 98 1.77 1.09 -12.49
C ALA A 98 2.03 0.46 -13.87
N LYS A 99 3.19 0.74 -14.49
CA LYS A 99 3.65 0.07 -15.72
C LYS A 99 3.92 -1.42 -15.50
N THR A 100 4.60 -1.75 -14.40
CA THR A 100 4.85 -3.16 -14.02
C THR A 100 3.53 -3.91 -13.82
N ASP A 101 2.58 -3.24 -13.18
CA ASP A 101 1.25 -3.74 -12.90
C ASP A 101 0.27 -3.68 -14.08
N SER A 102 0.74 -3.24 -15.25
CA SER A 102 -0.04 -3.09 -16.50
C SER A 102 -1.32 -2.26 -16.35
N ILE A 103 -1.34 -1.31 -15.41
CA ILE A 103 -2.46 -0.38 -15.19
C ILE A 103 -2.41 0.74 -16.24
N VAL A 104 -1.20 1.18 -16.58
CA VAL A 104 -0.96 2.24 -17.56
C VAL A 104 -0.43 1.58 -18.84
N SER A 105 -0.92 2.03 -19.99
CA SER A 105 -0.44 1.59 -21.30
C SER A 105 1.05 1.90 -21.46
N LYS A 106 1.75 1.08 -22.26
CA LYS A 106 3.18 1.20 -22.53
C LYS A 106 3.55 2.55 -23.13
#